data_AF-A0A2X3GXY4-F1
#
_entry.id   AF-A0A2X3GXY4-F1
#
_cell.length_a   1.000
_cell.length_b   1.000
_cell.length_c   1.000
_cell.angle_alpha   90.00
_cell.angle_beta   90.00
_cell.angle_gamma   90.00
#
_symmetry.space_group_name_H-M   'P 1'
#
loop_
_entity.id
_entity.type
_entity.pdbx_description
1 polymer ?
#
loop_
_entity_poly.entity_id
_entity_poly.type
_entity_poly.pdbx_seq_one_letter_code
_entity_poly.pdbx_strand_id
1 'polypeptide(L)'
;MEAFSERLLREHQPAWQAMQQHPFVTDIEQDRLPTVVFNRYLVFEGNFVATAIAIFALGVSKAPGIQQQRWLIGVLNALVDIQIAWFEQVLSARQIDPADYPDDLPGVRRFRDGMLRTAHEGSYEQIVTLMFGAEWMYYFLVPTGERTLSERC
;
A
#
# COMPACT_ATOMS: atom_id res chain seq x y z
N MET A 1 -6.62 3.40 -28.93
CA MET A 1 -6.91 4.42 -27.89
C MET A 1 -6.19 3.95 -26.65
N GLU A 2 -5.28 4.76 -26.09
CA GLU A 2 -4.52 4.44 -24.86
C GLU A 2 -5.48 4.30 -23.66
N ALA A 3 -5.27 3.30 -22.81
CA ALA A 3 -6.06 3.14 -21.59
C ALA A 3 -5.75 4.28 -20.60
N PHE A 4 -6.70 4.60 -19.71
CA PHE A 4 -6.50 5.68 -18.73
C PHE A 4 -5.30 5.40 -17.80
N SER A 5 -5.14 4.15 -17.35
CA SER A 5 -4.01 3.74 -16.51
C SER A 5 -2.67 3.87 -17.23
N GLU A 6 -2.59 3.45 -18.49
CA GLU A 6 -1.38 3.59 -19.32
C GLU A 6 -0.98 5.06 -19.46
N ARG A 7 -1.97 5.93 -19.71
CA ARG A 7 -1.74 7.38 -19.77
C ARG A 7 -1.22 7.95 -18.46
N LEU A 8 -1.85 7.59 -17.34
CA LEU A 8 -1.46 8.06 -16.00
C LEU A 8 0.00 7.69 -15.71
N LEU A 9 0.38 6.45 -16.00
CA LEU A 9 1.74 5.96 -15.79
C LEU A 9 2.75 6.67 -16.69
N ARG A 10 2.42 6.85 -17.97
CA ARG A 10 3.27 7.57 -18.91
C ARG A 10 3.51 9.02 -18.48
N GLU A 11 2.48 9.70 -18.00
CA GLU A 11 2.55 11.11 -17.56
C GLU A 11 3.34 11.27 -16.25
N HIS A 12 3.32 10.26 -15.38
CA HIS A 12 4.02 10.27 -14.09
C HIS A 12 5.31 9.44 -14.08
N GLN A 13 5.85 9.12 -15.26
CA GLN A 13 7.03 8.29 -15.41
C GLN A 13 8.26 8.78 -14.60
N PRO A 14 8.55 10.09 -14.49
CA PRO A 14 9.66 10.55 -13.65
C PRO A 14 9.48 10.23 -12.17
N ALA A 15 8.25 10.35 -11.65
CA ALA A 15 7.95 10.00 -10.26
C ALA A 15 8.05 8.49 -10.03
N TRP A 16 7.57 7.70 -10.99
CA TRP A 16 7.71 6.25 -10.99
C TRP A 16 9.18 5.81 -10.95
N GLN A 17 10.03 6.37 -11.82
CA GLN A 17 11.46 6.07 -11.87
C GLN A 17 12.17 6.47 -10.57
N ALA A 18 11.85 7.64 -10.02
CA ALA A 18 12.43 8.10 -8.75
C ALA A 18 12.07 7.16 -7.59
N MET A 19 10.84 6.64 -7.57
CA MET A 19 10.39 5.67 -6.56
C MET A 19 11.10 4.32 -6.73
N GLN A 20 11.17 3.77 -7.94
CA GLN A 20 11.86 2.49 -8.22
C GLN A 20 13.37 2.56 -7.90
N GLN A 21 14.00 3.72 -8.10
CA GLN A 21 15.43 3.93 -7.83
C GLN A 21 15.71 4.39 -6.40
N HIS A 22 14.69 4.51 -5.56
CA HIS A 22 14.88 4.96 -4.19
C HIS A 22 15.74 3.94 -3.42
N PRO A 23 16.72 4.38 -2.59
CA PRO A 23 17.63 3.48 -1.88
C PRO A 23 16.94 2.35 -1.12
N PHE A 24 15.81 2.66 -0.48
CA PHE A 24 14.97 1.67 0.19
C PHE A 24 14.53 0.51 -0.72
N VAL A 25 14.05 0.82 -1.93
CA VAL A 25 13.62 -0.20 -2.91
C VAL A 25 14.81 -1.01 -3.39
N THR A 26 15.88 -0.33 -3.80
CA THR A 26 17.08 -1.01 -4.31
C THR A 26 17.78 -1.86 -3.25
N ASP A 27 17.77 -1.45 -1.98
CA ASP A 27 18.37 -2.21 -0.88
C ASP A 27 17.51 -3.42 -0.47
N ILE A 28 16.19 -3.36 -0.64
CA ILE A 28 15.32 -4.55 -0.52
C ILE A 28 15.64 -5.55 -1.62
N GLU A 29 15.67 -5.11 -2.88
CA GLU A 29 15.97 -5.98 -4.02
C GLU A 29 17.33 -6.66 -3.86
N GLN A 30 18.32 -5.93 -3.35
CA GLN A 30 19.70 -6.37 -3.21
C GLN A 30 20.01 -7.00 -1.84
N ASP A 31 18.99 -7.20 -1.01
CA ASP A 31 19.08 -7.85 0.32
C ASP A 31 20.10 -7.19 1.27
N ARG A 32 20.16 -5.85 1.24
CA ARG A 32 21.05 -5.04 2.08
C ARG A 32 20.34 -4.16 3.08
N LEU A 33 19.01 -4.17 3.08
CA LEU A 33 18.24 -3.29 3.96
C LEU A 33 18.49 -3.68 5.44
N PRO A 34 18.91 -2.73 6.31
CA PRO A 34 19.12 -3.03 7.72
C PRO A 34 17.83 -3.53 8.39
N THR A 35 17.94 -4.54 9.25
CA THR A 35 16.79 -5.15 9.93
C THR A 35 15.90 -4.12 10.64
N VAL A 36 16.49 -3.13 11.32
CA VAL A 36 15.73 -2.06 11.99
C VAL A 36 14.90 -1.21 11.02
N VAL A 37 15.41 -0.99 9.80
CA VAL A 37 14.69 -0.24 8.76
C VAL A 37 13.56 -1.08 8.19
N PHE A 38 13.79 -2.38 7.97
CA PHE A 38 12.75 -3.30 7.52
C PHE A 38 11.64 -3.47 8.55
N ASN A 39 11.97 -3.64 9.83
CA ASN A 39 10.99 -3.76 10.90
C ASN A 39 10.13 -2.48 11.02
N ARG A 40 10.75 -1.30 10.90
CA ARG A 40 10.01 -0.02 10.84
C ARG A 40 9.04 0.01 9.67
N TYR A 41 9.49 -0.43 8.50
CA TYR A 41 8.64 -0.49 7.32
C TYR A 41 7.45 -1.43 7.52
N LEU A 42 7.63 -2.61 8.12
CA LEU A 42 6.53 -3.53 8.41
C LEU A 42 5.45 -2.89 9.31
N VAL A 43 5.87 -2.12 10.33
CA VAL A 43 4.92 -1.40 11.20
C VAL A 43 4.16 -0.32 10.40
N PHE A 44 4.87 0.46 9.59
CA PHE A 44 4.25 1.50 8.78
C PHE A 44 3.28 0.93 7.74
N GLU A 45 3.66 -0.19 7.13
CA GLU A 45 2.81 -0.87 6.16
C GLU A 45 1.57 -1.48 6.82
N GLY A 46 1.71 -2.13 7.98
CA GLY A 46 0.56 -2.61 8.75
C GLY A 46 -0.44 -1.50 9.08
N ASN A 47 0.06 -0.33 9.51
CA ASN A 47 -0.77 0.85 9.75
C ASN A 47 -1.39 1.41 8.45
N PHE A 48 -0.67 1.29 7.33
CA PHE A 48 -1.19 1.66 6.03
C PHE A 48 -2.32 0.73 5.56
N VAL A 49 -2.27 -0.59 5.82
CA VAL A 49 -3.37 -1.52 5.51
C VAL A 49 -4.66 -1.10 6.22
N ALA A 50 -4.58 -0.73 7.50
CA ALA A 50 -5.73 -0.20 8.23
C ALA A 50 -6.31 1.08 7.58
N THR A 51 -5.43 1.94 7.07
CA THR A 51 -5.82 3.15 6.31
C THR A 51 -6.47 2.79 4.97
N ALA A 52 -5.90 1.81 4.24
CA ALA A 52 -6.43 1.32 2.97
C ALA A 52 -7.83 0.70 3.14
N ILE A 53 -8.06 -0.06 4.22
CA ILE A 53 -9.39 -0.58 4.58
C ILE A 53 -10.40 0.56 4.72
N ALA A 54 -10.05 1.62 5.46
CA ALA A 54 -10.93 2.78 5.62
C ALA A 54 -11.23 3.47 4.27
N ILE A 55 -10.21 3.63 3.42
CA ILE A 55 -10.35 4.24 2.09
C ILE A 55 -11.24 3.39 1.18
N PHE A 56 -11.05 2.07 1.14
CA PHE A 56 -11.88 1.19 0.32
C PHE A 56 -13.31 1.11 0.83
N ALA A 57 -13.55 1.18 2.15
CA ALA A 57 -14.90 1.26 2.69
C ALA A 57 -15.64 2.54 2.22
N LEU A 58 -14.94 3.69 2.17
CA LEU A 58 -15.46 4.90 1.54
C LEU A 58 -15.67 4.72 0.03
N GLY A 59 -14.81 3.96 -0.63
CA GLY A 59 -14.98 3.57 -2.04
C GLY A 59 -16.28 2.81 -2.28
N VAL A 60 -16.64 1.85 -1.40
CA VAL A 60 -17.89 1.09 -1.49
C VAL A 60 -19.10 2.02 -1.37
N SER A 61 -19.08 2.99 -0.45
CA SER A 61 -20.21 3.91 -0.26
C SER A 61 -20.39 4.89 -1.42
N LYS A 62 -19.31 5.23 -2.12
CA LYS A 62 -19.30 6.16 -3.27
C LYS A 62 -19.42 5.48 -4.63
N ALA A 63 -19.40 4.16 -4.67
CA ALA A 63 -19.39 3.40 -5.92
C ALA A 63 -20.64 3.68 -6.79
N PRO A 64 -20.49 3.77 -8.12
CA PRO A 64 -21.58 4.13 -9.02
C PRO A 64 -22.62 3.01 -9.19
N GLY A 65 -22.34 1.80 -8.72
CA GLY A 65 -23.25 0.67 -8.85
C GLY A 65 -22.82 -0.59 -8.11
N ILE A 66 -23.73 -1.57 -8.06
CA ILE A 66 -23.57 -2.79 -7.27
C ILE A 66 -22.39 -3.66 -7.70
N GLN A 67 -22.01 -3.60 -8.98
CA GLN A 67 -20.88 -4.36 -9.50
C GLN A 67 -19.56 -3.89 -8.88
N GLN A 68 -19.35 -2.57 -8.83
CA GLN A 68 -18.18 -1.94 -8.23
C GLN A 68 -18.14 -2.17 -6.72
N GLN A 69 -19.31 -2.06 -6.05
CA GLN A 69 -19.43 -2.36 -4.62
C GLN A 69 -19.01 -3.80 -4.31
N ARG A 70 -19.51 -4.79 -5.06
CA ARG A 70 -19.15 -6.20 -4.86
C ARG A 70 -17.66 -6.43 -5.04
N TRP A 71 -17.05 -5.81 -6.05
CA TRP A 71 -15.61 -5.93 -6.27
C TRP A 71 -14.82 -5.35 -5.10
N LEU A 72 -15.16 -4.14 -4.65
CA LEU A 72 -14.51 -3.49 -3.51
C LEU A 72 -14.72 -4.24 -2.18
N ILE A 73 -15.88 -4.85 -1.97
CA ILE A 73 -16.12 -5.72 -0.80
C ILE A 73 -15.19 -6.93 -0.84
N GLY A 74 -14.95 -7.51 -2.01
CA GLY A 74 -13.96 -8.58 -2.19
C GLY A 74 -12.55 -8.13 -1.81
N VAL A 75 -12.15 -6.91 -2.21
CA VAL A 75 -10.87 -6.30 -1.80
C VAL A 75 -10.80 -6.12 -0.29
N LEU A 76 -11.85 -5.56 0.34
CA LEU A 76 -11.92 -5.38 1.79
C LEU A 76 -11.78 -6.71 2.55
N ASN A 77 -12.44 -7.77 2.08
CA ASN A 77 -12.31 -9.09 2.68
C ASN A 77 -10.87 -9.59 2.62
N ALA A 78 -10.18 -9.40 1.50
CA ALA A 78 -8.78 -9.79 1.37
C ALA A 78 -7.87 -8.99 2.32
N LEU A 79 -8.10 -7.69 2.47
CA LEU A 79 -7.31 -6.86 3.37
C LEU A 79 -7.52 -7.23 4.85
N VAL A 80 -8.79 -7.32 5.27
CA VAL A 80 -9.16 -7.53 6.68
C VAL A 80 -8.84 -8.95 7.14
N ASP A 81 -9.27 -9.97 6.39
CA ASP A 81 -9.18 -11.35 6.88
C ASP A 81 -7.84 -12.01 6.56
N ILE A 82 -7.17 -11.58 5.48
CA ILE A 82 -5.94 -12.22 5.01
C ILE A 82 -4.73 -11.35 5.36
N GLN A 83 -4.73 -10.09 4.91
CA GLN A 83 -3.52 -9.27 4.99
C GLN A 83 -3.21 -8.80 6.42
N ILE A 84 -4.20 -8.36 7.19
CA ILE A 84 -4.00 -7.99 8.61
C ILE A 84 -3.51 -9.20 9.41
N ALA A 85 -4.16 -10.36 9.28
CA ALA A 85 -3.75 -11.58 9.97
C ALA A 85 -2.31 -12.00 9.62
N TRP A 86 -1.91 -11.84 8.35
CA TRP A 86 -0.53 -12.07 7.94
C TRP A 86 0.44 -11.10 8.61
N PHE A 87 0.13 -9.80 8.66
CA PHE A 87 0.97 -8.81 9.36
C PHE A 87 1.12 -9.13 10.84
N GLU A 88 0.04 -9.51 11.53
CA GLU A 88 0.10 -9.92 12.94
C GLU A 88 1.04 -11.11 13.16
N GLN A 89 0.98 -12.11 12.28
CA GLN A 89 1.88 -13.28 12.32
C GLN A 89 3.34 -12.88 12.08
N VAL A 90 3.61 -12.03 11.08
CA VAL A 90 4.97 -11.57 10.75
C VAL A 90 5.58 -10.76 11.90
N LEU A 91 4.82 -9.81 12.47
CA LEU A 91 5.30 -9.02 13.59
C LEU A 91 5.59 -9.90 14.81
N SER A 92 4.72 -10.88 15.09
CA SER A 92 4.91 -11.84 16.18
C SER A 92 6.16 -12.72 15.96
N ALA A 93 6.31 -13.30 14.78
CA ALA A 93 7.44 -14.18 14.44
C ALA A 93 8.79 -13.44 14.54
N ARG A 94 8.82 -12.16 14.16
CA ARG A 94 10.01 -11.30 14.22
C ARG A 94 10.20 -10.61 15.58
N GLN A 95 9.30 -10.85 16.54
CA GLN A 95 9.31 -10.23 17.87
C GLN A 95 9.35 -8.69 17.80
N ILE A 96 8.60 -8.11 16.87
CA ILE A 96 8.49 -6.67 16.69
C ILE A 96 7.35 -6.15 17.58
N ASP A 97 7.67 -5.25 18.50
CA ASP A 97 6.66 -4.42 19.16
C ASP A 97 6.43 -3.15 18.32
N PRO A 98 5.22 -2.90 17.79
CA PRO A 98 4.90 -1.67 17.08
C PRO A 98 5.21 -0.39 17.87
N ALA A 99 5.17 -0.45 19.21
CA ALA A 99 5.49 0.69 20.07
C ALA A 99 6.95 1.17 19.93
N ASP A 100 7.86 0.29 19.52
CA ASP A 100 9.27 0.63 19.28
C ASP A 100 9.47 1.44 17.97
N TYR A 101 8.44 1.53 17.13
CA TYR A 101 8.49 2.14 15.81
C TYR A 101 7.37 3.19 15.65
N PRO A 102 7.48 4.35 16.32
CA PRO A 102 6.46 5.39 16.21
C PRO A 102 6.29 5.84 14.76
N ASP A 103 5.03 5.85 14.30
CA ASP A 103 4.62 6.23 12.95
C ASP A 103 4.27 7.72 12.82
N ASP A 104 4.65 8.49 13.83
CA ASP A 104 4.39 9.91 13.96
C ASP A 104 5.41 10.77 13.16
N LEU A 105 6.08 10.18 12.17
CA LEU A 105 6.93 10.94 11.27
C LEU A 105 6.07 11.90 10.43
N PRO A 106 6.49 13.17 10.24
CA PRO A 106 5.71 14.15 9.49
C PRO A 106 5.32 13.68 8.08
N GLY A 107 6.22 12.95 7.41
CA GLY A 107 5.96 12.38 6.08
C GLY A 107 4.88 11.30 6.09
N VAL A 108 4.90 10.40 7.08
CA VAL A 108 3.93 9.31 7.23
C VAL A 108 2.55 9.88 7.54
N ARG A 109 2.46 10.79 8.51
CA ARG A 109 1.19 11.48 8.83
C ARG A 109 0.64 12.24 7.63
N ARG A 110 1.48 13.02 6.93
CA ARG A 110 1.05 13.79 5.75
C ARG A 110 0.51 12.88 4.65
N PHE A 111 1.15 11.74 4.43
CA PHE A 111 0.71 10.75 3.45
C PHE A 111 -0.64 10.14 3.85
N ARG A 112 -0.73 9.57 5.06
CA ARG A 112 -1.96 8.98 5.61
C ARG A 112 -3.14 9.95 5.60
N ASP A 113 -2.96 11.13 6.21
CA ASP A 113 -4.01 12.12 6.37
C ASP A 113 -4.41 12.72 5.01
N GLY A 114 -3.44 12.86 4.10
CA GLY A 114 -3.70 13.27 2.72
C GLY A 114 -4.59 12.27 1.99
N MET A 115 -4.31 10.97 2.10
CA MET A 115 -5.09 9.93 1.45
C MET A 115 -6.50 9.81 2.03
N LEU A 116 -6.63 9.83 3.36
CA LEU A 116 -7.94 9.82 4.02
C LEU A 116 -8.77 11.04 3.63
N ARG A 117 -8.17 12.23 3.61
CA ARG A 117 -8.86 13.45 3.18
C ARG A 117 -9.35 13.35 1.74
N THR A 118 -8.49 12.90 0.81
CA THR A 118 -8.89 12.67 -0.58
C THR A 118 -10.02 11.64 -0.68
N ALA A 119 -9.98 10.57 0.11
CA ALA A 119 -11.04 9.57 0.12
C ALA A 119 -12.36 10.11 0.70
N HIS A 120 -12.31 10.96 1.72
CA HIS A 120 -13.49 11.58 2.32
C HIS A 120 -14.13 12.64 1.42
N GLU A 121 -13.33 13.54 0.86
CA GLU A 121 -13.81 14.69 0.09
C GLU A 121 -14.02 14.38 -1.39
N GLY A 122 -13.29 13.38 -1.92
CA GLY A 122 -13.25 13.09 -3.35
C GLY A 122 -14.33 12.14 -3.88
N SER A 123 -14.28 11.88 -5.17
CA SER A 123 -15.17 10.93 -5.87
C SER A 123 -14.67 9.48 -5.80
N TYR A 124 -15.50 8.55 -6.26
CA TYR A 124 -15.12 7.15 -6.43
C TYR A 124 -13.87 6.99 -7.32
N GLU A 125 -13.80 7.72 -8.42
CA GLU A 125 -12.67 7.68 -9.36
C GLU A 125 -11.37 8.17 -8.71
N GLN A 126 -11.45 9.18 -7.83
CA GLN A 126 -10.28 9.66 -7.09
C GLN A 126 -9.80 8.61 -6.09
N ILE A 127 -10.71 7.91 -5.42
CA ILE A 127 -10.37 6.78 -4.52
C ILE A 127 -9.68 5.65 -5.30
N VAL A 128 -10.28 5.23 -6.43
CA VAL A 128 -9.72 4.17 -7.27
C VAL A 128 -8.35 4.56 -7.82
N THR A 129 -8.17 5.81 -8.25
CA THR A 129 -6.88 6.30 -8.77
C THR A 129 -5.81 6.33 -7.67
N LEU A 130 -6.19 6.73 -6.46
CA LEU A 130 -5.30 6.78 -5.31
C LEU A 130 -4.85 5.37 -4.89
N MET A 131 -5.79 4.42 -4.80
CA MET A 131 -5.45 3.02 -4.50
C MET A 131 -4.70 2.34 -5.65
N PHE A 132 -4.99 2.68 -6.91
CA PHE A 132 -4.21 2.22 -8.05
C PHE A 132 -2.73 2.59 -7.89
N GLY A 133 -2.41 3.83 -7.49
CA GLY A 133 -1.03 4.24 -7.25
C GLY A 133 -0.33 3.42 -6.17
N ALA A 134 -1.04 3.10 -5.08
CA ALA A 134 -0.50 2.29 -3.98
C ALA A 134 -0.25 0.83 -4.42
N GLU A 135 -1.24 0.19 -5.04
CA GLU A 135 -1.14 -1.21 -5.48
C GLU A 135 -0.15 -1.40 -6.64
N TRP A 136 -0.05 -0.42 -7.54
CA TRP A 136 0.85 -0.47 -8.68
C TRP A 136 2.32 -0.55 -8.26
N MET A 137 2.69 0.13 -7.17
CA MET A 137 4.01 0.03 -6.58
C MET A 137 4.36 -1.42 -6.21
N TYR A 138 3.45 -2.10 -5.51
CA TYR A 138 3.67 -3.48 -5.07
C TYR A 138 3.72 -4.50 -6.21
N TYR A 139 2.93 -4.27 -7.26
CA TYR A 139 2.94 -5.14 -8.43
C TYR A 139 4.32 -5.21 -9.11
N PHE A 140 5.11 -4.13 -9.12
CA PHE A 140 6.46 -4.12 -9.71
C PHE A 140 7.58 -4.39 -8.70
N LEU A 141 7.38 -4.03 -7.43
CA LEU A 141 8.39 -4.26 -6.39
C LEU A 141 8.54 -5.75 -6.05
N VAL A 142 7.50 -6.56 -6.29
CA VAL A 142 7.58 -8.02 -6.20
C VAL A 142 8.08 -8.57 -7.54
N PRO A 143 9.31 -9.13 -7.63
CA PRO A 143 9.77 -9.74 -8.86
C PRO A 143 8.86 -10.93 -9.21
N THR A 144 8.54 -11.09 -10.49
CA THR A 144 7.66 -12.17 -11.01
C THR A 144 8.30 -13.57 -10.97
N GLY A 145 9.32 -13.78 -10.13
CA GLY A 145 10.01 -15.05 -9.94
C GLY A 145 10.74 -15.08 -8.60
N GLU A 146 10.24 -15.92 -7.69
CA GLU A 146 10.99 -16.50 -6.56
C GLU A 146 11.61 -15.54 -5.54
N ARG A 147 10.79 -14.66 -4.96
CA ARG A 147 10.68 -14.50 -3.50
C ARG A 147 9.66 -13.42 -3.15
N THR A 148 8.53 -13.84 -2.59
CA THR A 148 7.55 -12.90 -2.02
C THR A 148 8.16 -12.22 -0.79
N LEU A 149 7.76 -10.98 -0.46
CA LEU A 149 8.11 -10.34 0.82
C LEU A 149 7.76 -11.24 2.03
N SER A 150 6.77 -12.12 1.84
CA SER A 150 6.38 -13.22 2.75
C SER A 150 7.50 -14.24 3.03
N GLU A 151 8.36 -14.57 2.06
CA GLU A 151 9.49 -15.50 2.29
C GLU A 151 10.71 -14.82 2.93
N ARG A 152 10.69 -13.49 3.04
CA ARG A 152 11.71 -12.69 3.77
C ARG A 152 11.25 -12.31 5.18
N CYS A 153 10.02 -12.70 5.54
CA CYS A 153 9.39 -12.49 6.84
C CYS A 153 9.38 -13.76 7.68
#